data_AF-A0AAP5MC78-F1
#
_entry.id   AF-A0AAP5MC78-F1
#
_cell.length_a   1.000
_cell.length_b   1.000
_cell.length_c   1.000
_cell.angle_alpha   90.00
_cell.angle_beta   90.00
_cell.angle_gamma   90.00
#
_symmetry.space_group_name_H-M   'P 1'
#
loop_
_entity.id
_entity.type
_entity.pdbx_description
1 polymer ?
#
loop_
_entity_poly.entity_id
_entity_poly.type
_entity_poly.pdbx_seq_one_letter_code
_entity_poly.pdbx_strand_id
1 'polypeptide(L)'
;MHQLAGIYANQGNVTEAIALYRQSLDLLERIGDVQGKAASLHQLAGIYKNQGNVTEAITLYQQSLDLLERIGDVQGKAASLHQLAGIYANQGNVTEAITLYQQSLDLLERIGDVQGKAASLHQLAGIYANQGNVTEAIALYQQSLDLHERIGDVQGKAASLHGLAGIYANQGNVTEAIALYQQSLELDERIGNVQGKAASLHCLATIYAKQRNVTEAISLYQHSLELKERIGDVQGKATSLAMLGQLLAYARGDFSTALSYLEQSLDIFQHLQSPDAQEVRQFLARIQRSANEE
;
A
#
# COMPACT_ATOMS: atom_id res chain seq x y z
N MET A 1 6.36 -22.57 -18.34
CA MET A 1 7.27 -21.42 -18.08
C MET A 1 6.55 -20.32 -17.32
N HIS A 2 5.43 -19.78 -17.81
CA HIS A 2 4.59 -18.80 -17.08
C HIS A 2 4.32 -19.15 -15.61
N GLN A 3 3.76 -20.34 -15.33
CA GLN A 3 3.46 -20.75 -13.95
C GLN A 3 4.70 -20.86 -13.07
N LEU A 4 5.82 -21.31 -13.64
CA LEU A 4 7.11 -21.37 -12.93
C LEU A 4 7.62 -19.95 -12.62
N ALA A 5 7.51 -19.03 -13.57
CA ALA A 5 7.87 -17.63 -13.36
C ALA A 5 7.06 -16.99 -12.22
N GLY A 6 5.76 -17.32 -12.13
CA GLY A 6 4.91 -16.91 -11.01
C GLY A 6 5.39 -17.44 -9.66
N ILE A 7 5.82 -18.70 -9.59
CA ILE A 7 6.39 -19.29 -8.37
C ILE A 7 7.69 -18.58 -7.98
N TYR A 8 8.60 -18.35 -8.93
CA TYR A 8 9.86 -17.64 -8.68
C TYR A 8 9.61 -16.20 -8.21
N ALA A 9 8.64 -15.50 -8.81
CA ALA A 9 8.23 -14.16 -8.38
C ALA A 9 7.74 -14.16 -6.93
N ASN A 10 6.89 -15.12 -6.56
CA ASN A 10 6.38 -15.27 -5.19
C ASN A 10 7.46 -15.65 -4.17
N GLN A 11 8.54 -16.28 -4.62
CA GLN A 11 9.70 -16.63 -3.78
C GLN A 11 10.73 -15.50 -3.67
N GLY A 12 10.51 -14.36 -4.34
CA GLY A 12 11.45 -13.23 -4.35
C GLY A 12 12.62 -13.39 -5.33
N ASN A 13 12.63 -14.45 -6.15
CA ASN A 13 13.62 -14.67 -7.20
C ASN A 13 13.24 -13.88 -8.46
N VAL A 14 13.28 -12.56 -8.34
CA VAL A 14 12.70 -11.63 -9.32
C VAL A 14 13.43 -11.67 -10.66
N THR A 15 14.76 -11.79 -10.65
CA THR A 15 15.58 -11.83 -11.87
C THR A 15 15.25 -13.06 -12.73
N GLU A 16 15.16 -14.23 -12.09
CA GLU A 16 14.79 -15.49 -12.71
C GLU A 16 13.34 -15.46 -13.20
N ALA A 17 12.42 -14.88 -12.42
CA ALA A 17 11.04 -14.70 -12.84
C ALA A 17 10.92 -13.85 -14.11
N ILE A 18 11.62 -12.71 -14.18
CA ILE A 18 11.65 -11.85 -15.38
C ILE A 18 12.19 -12.62 -16.58
N ALA A 19 13.30 -13.36 -16.41
CA ALA A 19 13.89 -14.14 -17.48
C ALA A 19 12.90 -15.21 -18.01
N LEU A 20 12.22 -15.93 -17.11
CA LEU A 20 11.23 -16.94 -17.45
C LEU A 20 9.99 -16.33 -18.13
N TYR A 21 9.51 -15.17 -17.68
CA TYR A 21 8.40 -14.48 -18.34
C TYR A 21 8.79 -14.04 -19.76
N ARG A 22 9.99 -13.49 -19.96
CA ARG A 22 10.47 -13.12 -21.30
C ARG A 22 10.61 -14.32 -22.23
N GLN A 23 11.14 -15.44 -21.75
CA GLN A 23 11.18 -16.69 -22.52
C GLN A 23 9.77 -17.22 -22.83
N SER A 24 8.86 -17.12 -21.86
CA SER A 24 7.45 -17.51 -22.06
C SER A 24 6.81 -16.65 -23.15
N LEU A 25 7.05 -15.34 -23.17
CA LEU A 25 6.51 -14.42 -24.18
C LEU A 25 6.94 -14.81 -25.61
N ASP A 26 8.22 -15.11 -25.84
CA ASP A 26 8.71 -15.56 -27.15
C ASP A 26 8.01 -16.86 -27.60
N LEU A 27 7.88 -17.83 -26.71
CA LEU A 27 7.22 -19.09 -27.03
C LEU A 27 5.72 -18.90 -27.33
N LEU A 28 5.03 -18.12 -26.50
CA LEU A 28 3.59 -17.83 -26.64
C LEU A 28 3.29 -17.10 -27.95
N GLU A 29 4.18 -16.18 -28.36
CA GLU A 29 4.11 -15.53 -29.67
C GLU A 29 4.29 -16.52 -30.82
N ARG A 30 5.26 -17.42 -30.73
CA ARG A 30 5.52 -18.43 -31.76
C ARG A 30 4.37 -19.43 -31.93
N ILE A 31 3.66 -19.77 -30.86
CA ILE A 31 2.52 -20.69 -30.91
C ILE A 31 1.17 -19.99 -31.12
N GLY A 32 1.16 -18.64 -31.16
CA GLY A 32 -0.06 -17.85 -31.36
C GLY A 32 -1.01 -17.82 -30.15
N ASP A 33 -0.54 -18.13 -28.94
CA ASP A 33 -1.36 -18.06 -27.72
C ASP A 33 -1.44 -16.62 -27.19
N VAL A 34 -2.44 -15.90 -27.69
CA VAL A 34 -2.68 -14.50 -27.34
C VAL A 34 -3.06 -14.33 -25.86
N GLN A 35 -3.86 -15.25 -25.31
CA GLN A 35 -4.31 -15.18 -23.92
C GLN A 35 -3.12 -15.38 -22.96
N GLY A 36 -2.31 -16.41 -23.19
CA GLY A 36 -1.10 -16.65 -22.40
C GLY A 36 -0.09 -15.50 -22.53
N LYS A 37 0.04 -14.90 -23.71
CA LYS A 37 0.89 -13.72 -23.93
C LYS A 37 0.41 -12.54 -23.09
N ALA A 38 -0.88 -12.22 -23.13
CA ALA A 38 -1.46 -11.14 -22.36
C ALA A 38 -1.29 -11.34 -20.84
N ALA A 39 -1.52 -12.55 -20.34
CA ALA A 39 -1.31 -12.89 -18.94
C ALA A 39 0.16 -12.75 -18.52
N SER A 40 1.10 -13.16 -19.37
CA SER A 40 2.54 -13.03 -19.10
C SER A 40 2.99 -11.57 -19.07
N LEU A 41 2.46 -10.72 -19.97
CA LEU A 41 2.70 -9.27 -19.94
C LEU A 41 2.16 -8.63 -18.66
N HIS A 42 0.94 -8.99 -18.24
CA HIS A 42 0.33 -8.49 -17.01
C HIS A 42 1.18 -8.81 -15.77
N GLN A 43 1.67 -10.06 -15.67
CA GLN A 43 2.51 -10.47 -14.54
C GLN A 43 3.87 -9.78 -14.55
N LEU A 44 4.49 -9.66 -15.72
CA LEU A 44 5.76 -8.95 -15.87
C LEU A 44 5.61 -7.46 -15.52
N ALA A 45 4.50 -6.84 -15.91
CA ALA A 45 4.17 -5.47 -15.53
C ALA A 45 4.07 -5.30 -14.00
N GLY A 46 3.44 -6.26 -13.31
CA GLY A 46 3.36 -6.27 -11.84
C GLY A 46 4.74 -6.35 -11.18
N ILE A 47 5.66 -7.16 -11.73
CA ILE A 47 7.04 -7.23 -11.25
C ILE A 47 7.75 -5.89 -11.44
N TYR A 48 7.68 -5.29 -12.63
CA TYR A 48 8.31 -4.00 -12.88
C TYR A 48 7.74 -2.88 -12.00
N LYS A 49 6.42 -2.88 -11.78
CA LYS A 49 5.76 -1.97 -10.82
C LYS A 49 6.37 -2.12 -9.43
N ASN A 50 6.51 -3.34 -8.94
CA ASN A 50 7.08 -3.62 -7.61
C ASN A 50 8.56 -3.24 -7.50
N GLN A 51 9.31 -3.24 -8.60
CA GLN A 51 10.69 -2.75 -8.66
C GLN A 51 10.80 -1.23 -8.81
N GLY A 52 9.68 -0.50 -8.89
CA GLY A 52 9.68 0.95 -9.13
C GLY A 52 9.89 1.34 -10.60
N ASN A 53 9.95 0.38 -11.52
CA ASN A 53 10.06 0.60 -12.97
C ASN A 53 8.68 0.94 -13.56
N VAL A 54 8.11 2.06 -13.11
CA VAL A 54 6.70 2.42 -13.35
C VAL A 54 6.39 2.60 -14.83
N THR A 55 7.25 3.26 -15.61
CA THR A 55 7.04 3.48 -17.04
C THR A 55 6.97 2.17 -17.84
N GLU A 56 7.84 1.21 -17.51
CA GLU A 56 7.84 -0.11 -18.13
C GLU A 56 6.58 -0.89 -17.74
N ALA A 57 6.18 -0.82 -16.47
CA ALA A 57 4.96 -1.45 -15.99
C ALA A 57 3.71 -0.94 -16.72
N ILE A 58 3.57 0.38 -16.89
CA ILE A 58 2.46 0.98 -17.64
C ILE A 58 2.44 0.44 -19.08
N THR A 59 3.59 0.43 -19.75
CA THR A 59 3.71 -0.04 -21.13
C THR A 59 3.26 -1.50 -21.26
N LEU A 60 3.70 -2.38 -20.36
CA LEU A 60 3.35 -3.79 -20.39
C LEU A 60 1.88 -4.05 -20.01
N TYR A 61 1.32 -3.29 -19.05
CA TYR A 61 -0.10 -3.36 -18.75
C TYR A 61 -0.97 -2.91 -19.93
N GLN A 62 -0.57 -1.85 -20.65
CA GLN A 62 -1.27 -1.40 -21.87
C GLN A 62 -1.20 -2.45 -22.98
N GLN A 63 -0.03 -3.03 -23.24
CA GLN A 63 0.09 -4.12 -24.21
C GLN A 63 -0.76 -5.34 -23.84
N SER A 64 -0.81 -5.70 -22.54
CA SER A 64 -1.70 -6.75 -22.05
C SER A 64 -3.17 -6.39 -22.30
N LEU A 65 -3.57 -5.16 -21.95
CA LEU A 65 -4.92 -4.64 -22.11
C LEU A 65 -5.39 -4.71 -23.56
N ASP A 66 -4.56 -4.29 -24.52
CA ASP A 66 -4.86 -4.34 -25.96
C ASP A 66 -5.11 -5.77 -26.44
N LEU A 67 -4.30 -6.73 -25.97
CA LEU A 67 -4.48 -8.14 -26.32
C LEU A 67 -5.76 -8.73 -25.70
N LEU A 68 -6.05 -8.41 -24.44
CA LEU A 68 -7.25 -8.86 -23.73
C LEU A 68 -8.52 -8.33 -24.38
N GLU A 69 -8.51 -7.07 -24.81
CA GLU A 69 -9.62 -6.48 -25.56
C GLU A 69 -9.85 -7.18 -26.90
N ARG A 70 -8.78 -7.48 -27.65
CA ARG A 70 -8.88 -8.19 -28.93
C ARG A 70 -9.49 -9.59 -28.81
N ILE A 71 -9.24 -10.29 -27.71
CA ILE A 71 -9.76 -11.64 -27.47
C ILE A 71 -11.06 -11.66 -26.67
N GLY A 72 -11.55 -10.49 -26.23
CA GLY A 72 -12.77 -10.39 -25.43
C GLY A 72 -12.65 -10.93 -24.00
N ASP A 73 -11.43 -10.99 -23.43
CA ASP A 73 -11.21 -11.40 -22.04
C ASP A 73 -11.54 -10.24 -21.09
N VAL A 74 -12.81 -10.23 -20.65
CA VAL A 74 -13.35 -9.17 -19.77
C VAL A 74 -12.68 -9.18 -18.40
N GLN A 75 -12.37 -10.36 -17.85
CA GLN A 75 -11.77 -10.48 -16.51
C GLN A 75 -10.35 -9.94 -16.51
N GLY A 76 -9.53 -10.35 -17.48
CA GLY A 76 -8.17 -9.82 -17.64
C GLY A 76 -8.19 -8.32 -17.94
N LYS A 77 -9.12 -7.84 -18.79
CA LYS A 77 -9.28 -6.41 -19.07
C LYS A 77 -9.53 -5.62 -17.77
N ALA A 78 -10.47 -6.07 -16.95
CA ALA A 78 -10.78 -5.42 -15.68
C ALA A 78 -9.59 -5.40 -14.71
N ALA A 79 -8.83 -6.50 -14.62
CA ALA A 79 -7.64 -6.59 -13.79
C ALA A 79 -6.52 -5.64 -14.25
N SER A 80 -6.26 -5.54 -15.56
CA SER A 80 -5.27 -4.61 -16.10
C SER A 80 -5.66 -3.15 -15.89
N LEU A 81 -6.94 -2.80 -16.06
CA LEU A 81 -7.47 -1.46 -15.75
C LEU A 81 -7.28 -1.12 -14.26
N HIS A 82 -7.59 -2.05 -13.35
CA HIS A 82 -7.39 -1.86 -11.91
C HIS A 82 -5.91 -1.58 -11.57
N GLN A 83 -4.97 -2.31 -12.18
CA GLN A 83 -3.54 -2.10 -11.93
C GLN A 83 -3.04 -0.77 -12.47
N LEU A 84 -3.46 -0.38 -13.68
CA LEU A 84 -3.15 0.93 -14.26
C LEU A 84 -3.72 2.06 -13.40
N ALA A 85 -4.97 1.92 -12.94
CA ALA A 85 -5.61 2.89 -12.06
C ALA A 85 -4.77 3.14 -10.78
N GLY A 86 -4.29 2.08 -10.14
CA GLY A 86 -3.43 2.19 -8.96
C GLY A 86 -2.09 2.86 -9.25
N ILE A 87 -1.49 2.62 -10.42
CA ILE A 87 -0.27 3.32 -10.84
C ILE A 87 -0.54 4.82 -11.01
N TYR A 88 -1.61 5.19 -11.73
CA TYR A 88 -1.96 6.59 -11.93
C TYR A 88 -2.31 7.29 -10.62
N ALA A 89 -2.99 6.61 -9.69
CA ALA A 89 -3.27 7.14 -8.36
C ALA A 89 -1.96 7.49 -7.62
N ASN A 90 -0.99 6.59 -7.63
CA ASN A 90 0.31 6.79 -6.99
C ASN A 90 1.15 7.91 -7.63
N GLN A 91 0.95 8.18 -8.92
CA GLN A 91 1.59 9.30 -9.62
C GLN A 91 0.86 10.65 -9.41
N GLY A 92 -0.26 10.66 -8.67
CA GLY A 92 -1.09 11.86 -8.49
C GLY A 92 -2.01 12.17 -9.67
N ASN A 93 -2.10 11.29 -10.66
CA ASN A 93 -3.03 11.40 -11.79
C ASN A 93 -4.43 10.93 -11.38
N VAL A 94 -5.01 11.62 -10.40
CA VAL A 94 -6.20 11.15 -9.66
C VAL A 94 -7.44 10.99 -10.56
N THR A 95 -7.70 11.93 -11.46
CA THR A 95 -8.87 11.86 -12.37
C THR A 95 -8.81 10.64 -13.29
N GLU A 96 -7.62 10.34 -13.82
CA GLU A 96 -7.41 9.17 -14.68
C GLU A 96 -7.57 7.88 -13.88
N ALA A 97 -7.01 7.82 -12.67
CA ALA A 97 -7.16 6.69 -11.77
C ALA A 97 -8.63 6.38 -11.45
N ILE A 98 -9.43 7.39 -11.12
CA ILE A 98 -10.86 7.21 -10.84
C ILE A 98 -11.57 6.65 -12.08
N THR A 99 -11.29 7.19 -13.26
CA THR A 99 -11.90 6.75 -14.51
C THR A 99 -11.60 5.27 -14.78
N LEU A 100 -10.34 4.85 -14.63
CA LEU A 100 -9.93 3.46 -14.85
C LEU A 100 -10.49 2.50 -13.79
N TYR A 101 -10.57 2.92 -12.53
CA TYR A 101 -11.22 2.11 -11.48
C TYR A 101 -12.72 1.93 -11.74
N GLN A 102 -13.41 2.98 -12.20
CA GLN A 102 -14.84 2.90 -12.57
C GLN A 102 -15.04 1.94 -13.75
N GLN A 103 -14.22 2.05 -14.81
CA GLN A 103 -14.27 1.11 -15.93
C GLN A 103 -14.01 -0.34 -15.48
N SER A 104 -13.04 -0.55 -14.58
CA SER A 104 -12.79 -1.86 -13.98
C SER A 104 -14.01 -2.38 -13.22
N LEU A 105 -14.61 -1.54 -12.36
CA LEU A 105 -15.81 -1.88 -11.59
C LEU A 105 -16.99 -2.29 -12.46
N ASP A 106 -17.27 -1.54 -13.53
CA ASP A 106 -18.35 -1.85 -14.46
C ASP A 106 -18.15 -3.24 -15.10
N LEU A 107 -16.92 -3.58 -15.46
CA LEU A 107 -16.59 -4.90 -16.01
C LEU A 107 -16.71 -6.02 -14.97
N LEU A 108 -16.20 -5.79 -13.75
CA LEU A 108 -16.24 -6.74 -12.64
C LEU A 108 -17.69 -7.04 -12.23
N GLU A 109 -18.54 -6.02 -12.19
CA GLU A 109 -19.97 -6.18 -11.93
C GLU A 109 -20.66 -7.01 -13.02
N ARG A 110 -20.37 -6.73 -14.29
CA ARG A 110 -20.93 -7.49 -15.42
C ARG A 110 -20.60 -8.98 -15.39
N ILE A 111 -19.41 -9.34 -14.92
CA ILE A 111 -18.96 -10.74 -14.83
C ILE A 111 -19.23 -11.38 -13.46
N GLY A 112 -19.76 -10.63 -12.50
CA GLY A 112 -20.03 -11.12 -11.15
C GLY A 112 -18.77 -11.39 -10.31
N ASP A 113 -17.64 -10.75 -10.63
CA ASP A 113 -16.40 -10.86 -9.84
C ASP A 113 -16.50 -9.98 -8.59
N VAL A 114 -17.01 -10.60 -7.52
CA VAL A 114 -17.22 -9.95 -6.23
C VAL A 114 -15.90 -9.53 -5.58
N GLN A 115 -14.86 -10.34 -5.72
CA GLN A 115 -13.56 -10.08 -5.08
C GLN A 115 -12.89 -8.88 -5.74
N GLY A 116 -12.83 -8.84 -7.07
CA GLY A 116 -12.29 -7.70 -7.80
C GLY A 116 -13.13 -6.43 -7.54
N LYS A 117 -14.46 -6.54 -7.48
CA LYS A 117 -15.34 -5.42 -7.15
C LYS A 117 -15.01 -4.82 -5.78
N ALA A 118 -14.89 -5.67 -4.76
CA ALA A 118 -14.57 -5.24 -3.39
C ALA A 118 -13.20 -4.54 -3.31
N ALA A 119 -12.20 -5.07 -4.01
CA ALA A 119 -10.86 -4.48 -4.08
C ALA A 119 -10.85 -3.11 -4.80
N SER A 120 -11.56 -2.97 -5.92
CA SER A 120 -11.66 -1.69 -6.64
C SER A 120 -12.41 -0.63 -5.84
N LEU A 121 -13.48 -1.01 -5.12
CA LEU A 121 -14.20 -0.10 -4.22
C LEU A 121 -13.29 0.41 -3.08
N HIS A 122 -12.49 -0.47 -2.48
CA HIS A 122 -11.51 -0.10 -1.45
C HIS A 122 -10.52 0.96 -1.96
N GLN A 123 -9.99 0.78 -3.18
CA GLN A 123 -9.03 1.72 -3.75
C GLN A 123 -9.66 3.08 -4.06
N LEU A 124 -10.87 3.10 -4.64
CA LEU A 124 -11.61 4.34 -4.86
C LEU A 124 -11.92 5.05 -3.54
N ALA A 125 -12.31 4.31 -2.50
CA ALA A 125 -12.57 4.89 -1.18
C ALA A 125 -11.35 5.64 -0.65
N GLY A 126 -10.15 5.07 -0.77
CA GLY A 126 -8.90 5.73 -0.39
C GLY A 126 -8.63 7.00 -1.19
N ILE A 127 -8.89 6.99 -2.50
CA ILE A 127 -8.77 8.19 -3.35
C ILE A 127 -9.73 9.29 -2.89
N TYR A 128 -11.01 8.96 -2.68
CA TYR A 128 -12.01 9.92 -2.22
C TYR A 128 -11.68 10.45 -0.82
N ALA A 129 -11.15 9.62 0.08
CA ALA A 129 -10.69 10.04 1.40
C ALA A 129 -9.57 11.09 1.29
N ASN A 130 -8.58 10.85 0.43
CA ASN A 130 -7.46 11.78 0.20
C ASN A 130 -7.90 13.10 -0.44
N GLN A 131 -8.97 13.09 -1.24
CA GLN A 131 -9.58 14.31 -1.79
C GLN A 131 -10.47 15.07 -0.80
N GLY A 132 -10.70 14.53 0.40
CA GLY A 132 -11.61 15.10 1.40
C GLY A 132 -13.09 14.81 1.14
N ASN A 133 -13.42 13.94 0.18
CA ASN A 133 -14.77 13.47 -0.10
C ASN A 133 -15.18 12.38 0.90
N VAL A 134 -15.24 12.75 2.18
CA VAL A 134 -15.30 11.80 3.30
C VAL A 134 -16.55 10.93 3.29
N THR A 135 -17.73 11.50 3.01
CA THR A 135 -18.99 10.74 2.98
C THR A 135 -18.96 9.64 1.93
N GLU A 136 -18.46 9.95 0.73
CA GLU A 136 -18.33 8.99 -0.36
C GLU A 136 -17.31 7.90 -0.01
N ALA A 137 -16.16 8.28 0.56
CA ALA A 137 -15.13 7.35 0.99
C ALA A 137 -15.64 6.35 2.03
N ILE A 138 -16.40 6.80 3.04
CA ILE A 138 -17.01 5.91 4.04
C ILE A 138 -17.97 4.92 3.37
N ALA A 139 -18.84 5.41 2.48
CA ALA A 139 -19.82 4.57 1.79
C ALA A 139 -19.12 3.48 0.96
N LEU A 140 -18.05 3.83 0.24
CA LEU A 140 -17.30 2.89 -0.58
C LEU A 140 -16.51 1.88 0.26
N TYR A 141 -15.89 2.30 1.36
CA TYR A 141 -15.23 1.36 2.28
C TYR A 141 -16.22 0.40 2.95
N GLN A 142 -17.40 0.87 3.34
CA GLN A 142 -18.46 0.01 3.89
C GLN A 142 -18.95 -1.02 2.86
N GLN A 143 -19.20 -0.58 1.62
CA GLN A 143 -19.55 -1.52 0.54
C GLN A 143 -18.44 -2.55 0.30
N SER A 144 -17.17 -2.14 0.26
CA SER A 144 -16.03 -3.04 0.14
C SER A 144 -15.97 -4.04 1.31
N LEU A 145 -16.15 -3.55 2.54
CA LEU A 145 -16.15 -4.34 3.76
C LEU A 145 -17.23 -5.43 3.73
N ASP A 146 -18.46 -5.07 3.39
CA ASP A 146 -19.60 -5.99 3.29
C ASP A 146 -19.35 -7.09 2.25
N LEU A 147 -18.75 -6.73 1.11
CA LEU A 147 -18.42 -7.69 0.06
C LEU A 147 -17.31 -8.65 0.49
N HIS A 148 -16.23 -8.14 1.11
CA HIS A 148 -15.16 -8.98 1.64
C HIS A 148 -15.67 -9.93 2.74
N GLU A 149 -16.55 -9.45 3.62
CA GLU A 149 -17.20 -10.30 4.63
C GLU A 149 -18.05 -11.40 3.99
N ARG A 150 -18.86 -11.07 2.98
CA ARG A 150 -19.72 -12.03 2.28
C ARG A 150 -18.93 -13.16 1.61
N ILE A 151 -17.73 -12.88 1.10
CA ILE A 151 -16.88 -13.89 0.44
C ILE A 151 -15.84 -14.51 1.37
N GLY A 152 -15.80 -14.11 2.65
CA GLY A 152 -14.82 -14.61 3.61
C GLY A 152 -13.38 -14.14 3.37
N ASP A 153 -13.18 -13.04 2.64
CA ASP A 153 -11.86 -12.44 2.42
C ASP A 153 -11.43 -11.64 3.65
N VAL A 154 -10.72 -12.32 4.55
CA VAL A 154 -10.25 -11.74 5.82
C VAL A 154 -9.26 -10.60 5.60
N GLN A 155 -8.39 -10.72 4.60
CA GLN A 155 -7.37 -9.70 4.32
C GLN A 155 -8.02 -8.41 3.79
N GLY A 156 -8.94 -8.54 2.85
CA GLY A 156 -9.72 -7.41 2.35
C GLY A 156 -10.60 -6.77 3.42
N LYS A 157 -11.20 -7.58 4.31
CA LYS A 157 -11.93 -7.10 5.50
C LYS A 157 -11.04 -6.24 6.40
N ALA A 158 -9.85 -6.72 6.74
CA ALA A 158 -8.88 -5.99 7.57
C ALA A 158 -8.49 -4.66 6.90
N ALA A 159 -8.16 -4.68 5.60
CA ALA A 159 -7.80 -3.48 4.86
C ALA A 159 -8.91 -2.42 4.89
N SER A 160 -10.17 -2.79 4.63
CA SER A 160 -11.29 -1.83 4.62
C SER A 160 -11.59 -1.28 6.02
N LEU A 161 -11.43 -2.08 7.09
CA LEU A 161 -11.50 -1.58 8.47
C LEU A 161 -10.40 -0.57 8.77
N HIS A 162 -9.16 -0.85 8.34
CA HIS A 162 -8.03 0.07 8.47
C HIS A 162 -8.29 1.40 7.74
N GLY A 163 -8.84 1.35 6.53
CA GLY A 163 -9.23 2.54 5.76
C GLY A 163 -10.29 3.40 6.47
N LEU A 164 -11.35 2.77 6.98
CA LEU A 164 -12.37 3.45 7.79
C LEU A 164 -11.78 4.07 9.07
N ALA A 165 -10.92 3.34 9.77
CA ALA A 165 -10.26 3.82 10.97
C ALA A 165 -9.46 5.10 10.71
N GLY A 166 -8.75 5.18 9.58
CA GLY A 166 -8.02 6.38 9.15
C GLY A 166 -8.94 7.59 8.94
N ILE A 167 -10.10 7.39 8.31
CA ILE A 167 -11.10 8.45 8.14
C ILE A 167 -11.58 8.95 9.51
N TYR A 168 -11.99 8.04 10.40
CA TYR A 168 -12.48 8.42 11.73
C TYR A 168 -11.39 9.10 12.57
N ALA A 169 -10.13 8.67 12.47
CA ALA A 169 -9.00 9.32 13.14
C ALA A 169 -8.84 10.77 12.66
N ASN A 170 -8.95 11.01 11.35
CA ASN A 170 -8.83 12.35 10.77
C ASN A 170 -10.00 13.27 11.14
N GLN A 171 -11.19 12.72 11.34
CA GLN A 171 -12.36 13.46 11.84
C GLN A 171 -12.32 13.74 13.35
N GLY A 172 -11.34 13.18 14.09
CA GLY A 172 -11.27 13.29 15.54
C GLY A 172 -12.19 12.32 16.28
N ASN A 173 -12.81 11.37 15.59
CA ASN A 173 -13.60 10.27 16.18
C ASN A 173 -12.66 9.18 16.72
N VAL A 174 -11.85 9.54 17.72
CA VAL A 174 -10.69 8.76 18.17
C VAL A 174 -11.08 7.39 18.72
N THR A 175 -12.16 7.28 19.50
CA THR A 175 -12.61 6.00 20.07
C THR A 175 -12.98 5.00 18.97
N GLU A 176 -13.71 5.45 17.95
CA GLU A 176 -14.11 4.62 16.82
C GLU A 176 -12.89 4.19 15.99
N ALA A 177 -11.97 5.13 15.74
CA ALA A 177 -10.72 4.83 15.03
C ALA A 177 -9.88 3.76 15.74
N ILE A 178 -9.72 3.86 17.06
CA ILE A 178 -8.98 2.84 17.84
C ILE A 178 -9.65 1.48 17.71
N ALA A 179 -10.98 1.41 17.88
CA ALA A 179 -11.73 0.16 17.79
C ALA A 179 -11.55 -0.51 16.42
N LEU A 180 -11.64 0.24 15.33
CA LEU A 180 -11.48 -0.27 13.97
C LEU A 180 -10.03 -0.67 13.66
N TYR A 181 -9.02 0.10 14.10
CA TYR A 181 -7.63 -0.31 13.96
C TYR A 181 -7.30 -1.57 14.76
N GLN A 182 -7.87 -1.74 15.95
CA GLN A 182 -7.71 -2.96 16.74
C GLN A 182 -8.35 -4.18 16.06
N GLN A 183 -9.55 -4.02 15.48
CA GLN A 183 -10.17 -5.09 14.70
C GLN A 183 -9.34 -5.46 13.47
N SER A 184 -8.82 -4.47 12.71
CA SER A 184 -7.90 -4.74 11.60
C SER A 184 -6.66 -5.50 12.07
N LEU A 185 -6.05 -5.04 13.17
CA LEU A 185 -4.86 -5.66 13.76
C LEU A 185 -5.10 -7.13 14.13
N GLU A 186 -6.22 -7.44 14.79
CA GLU A 186 -6.58 -8.80 15.17
C GLU A 186 -6.75 -9.71 13.94
N LEU A 187 -7.41 -9.20 12.89
CA LEU A 187 -7.59 -9.95 11.64
C LEU A 187 -6.26 -10.20 10.93
N ASP A 188 -5.39 -9.19 10.86
CA ASP A 188 -4.06 -9.30 10.26
C ASP A 188 -3.17 -10.27 11.04
N GLU A 189 -3.24 -10.25 12.38
CA GLU A 189 -2.56 -11.23 13.23
C GLU A 189 -3.04 -12.66 12.97
N ARG A 190 -4.36 -12.84 12.88
CA ARG A 190 -4.96 -14.16 12.65
C ARG A 190 -4.52 -14.80 11.34
N ILE A 191 -4.31 -14.01 10.30
CA ILE A 191 -3.88 -14.51 8.97
C ILE A 191 -2.36 -14.40 8.74
N GLY A 192 -1.60 -13.89 9.72
CA GLY A 192 -0.17 -13.68 9.58
C GLY A 192 0.21 -12.55 8.60
N ASN A 193 -0.68 -11.60 8.33
CA ASN A 193 -0.40 -10.43 7.50
C ASN A 193 0.47 -9.43 8.28
N VAL A 194 1.79 -9.61 8.18
CA VAL A 194 2.78 -8.78 8.89
C VAL A 194 2.70 -7.31 8.48
N GLN A 195 2.43 -7.03 7.20
CA GLN A 195 2.35 -5.67 6.67
C GLN A 195 1.14 -4.92 7.26
N GLY A 196 -0.05 -5.55 7.23
CA GLY A 196 -1.27 -4.96 7.82
C GLY A 196 -1.14 -4.76 9.33
N LYS A 197 -0.56 -5.75 10.03
CA LYS A 197 -0.23 -5.63 11.46
C LYS A 197 0.66 -4.41 11.73
N ALA A 198 1.75 -4.26 11.00
CA ALA A 198 2.68 -3.15 11.21
C ALA A 198 2.04 -1.79 10.92
N ALA A 199 1.18 -1.69 9.90
CA ALA A 199 0.43 -0.49 9.58
C ALA A 199 -0.55 -0.11 10.70
N SER A 200 -1.36 -1.05 11.18
CA SER A 200 -2.34 -0.80 12.25
C SER A 200 -1.66 -0.39 13.56
N LEU A 201 -0.54 -1.04 13.93
CA LEU A 201 0.27 -0.63 15.08
C LEU A 201 0.80 0.80 14.96
N HIS A 202 1.27 1.20 13.77
CA HIS A 202 1.77 2.55 13.53
C HIS A 202 0.65 3.60 13.72
N CYS A 203 -0.54 3.35 13.18
CA CYS A 203 -1.66 4.27 13.31
C CYS A 203 -2.17 4.38 14.75
N LEU A 204 -2.25 3.26 15.48
CA LEU A 204 -2.57 3.25 16.91
C LEU A 204 -1.54 4.05 17.71
N ALA A 205 -0.24 3.87 17.43
CA ALA A 205 0.83 4.63 18.05
C ALA A 205 0.66 6.14 17.83
N THR A 206 0.33 6.55 16.61
CA THR A 206 0.06 7.96 16.26
C THR A 206 -1.12 8.53 17.07
N ILE A 207 -2.19 7.74 17.24
CA ILE A 207 -3.34 8.16 18.05
C ILE A 207 -2.94 8.32 19.52
N TYR A 208 -2.25 7.34 20.11
CA TYR A 208 -1.81 7.40 21.49
C TYR A 208 -0.80 8.54 21.75
N ALA A 209 0.07 8.83 20.78
CA ALA A 209 0.98 9.98 20.86
C ALA A 209 0.20 11.30 20.94
N LYS A 210 -0.84 11.48 20.11
CA LYS A 210 -1.73 12.66 20.15
C LYS A 210 -2.49 12.79 21.48
N GLN A 211 -2.85 11.66 22.11
CA GLN A 211 -3.47 11.63 23.43
C GLN A 211 -2.47 11.81 24.59
N ARG A 212 -1.19 12.03 24.31
CA ARG A 212 -0.09 12.10 25.30
C ARG A 212 0.12 10.80 26.09
N ASN A 213 -0.36 9.66 25.58
CA ASN A 213 0.02 8.35 26.09
C ASN A 213 1.37 7.93 25.47
N VAL A 214 2.43 8.61 25.90
CA VAL A 214 3.77 8.56 25.27
C VAL A 214 4.39 7.17 25.38
N THR A 215 4.26 6.50 26.54
CA THR A 215 4.85 5.18 26.76
C THR A 215 4.26 4.15 25.80
N GLU A 216 2.93 4.12 25.70
CA GLU A 216 2.22 3.19 24.80
C GLU A 216 2.57 3.47 23.34
N ALA A 217 2.57 4.75 22.94
CA ALA A 217 2.93 5.15 21.59
C ALA A 217 4.35 4.72 21.19
N ILE A 218 5.34 4.89 22.08
CA ILE A 218 6.71 4.43 21.81
C ILE A 218 6.74 2.91 21.61
N SER A 219 6.08 2.14 22.49
CA SER A 219 6.06 0.68 22.39
C SER A 219 5.45 0.20 21.07
N LEU A 220 4.33 0.79 20.66
CA LEU A 220 3.65 0.43 19.41
C LEU A 220 4.44 0.84 18.18
N TYR A 221 5.10 2.01 18.19
CA TYR A 221 5.98 2.40 17.09
C TYR A 221 7.21 1.50 16.97
N GLN A 222 7.81 1.09 18.09
CA GLN A 222 8.94 0.13 18.10
C GLN A 222 8.52 -1.21 17.50
N HIS A 223 7.37 -1.75 17.92
CA HIS A 223 6.85 -2.99 17.34
C HIS A 223 6.58 -2.82 15.84
N SER A 224 5.95 -1.72 15.42
CA SER A 224 5.75 -1.42 13.99
C SER A 224 7.07 -1.37 13.21
N LEU A 225 8.09 -0.71 13.78
CA LEU A 225 9.42 -0.57 13.19
C LEU A 225 10.10 -1.94 12.98
N GLU A 226 10.09 -2.80 14.00
CA GLU A 226 10.67 -4.15 13.93
C GLU A 226 10.01 -4.99 12.83
N LEU A 227 8.68 -4.92 12.70
CA LEU A 227 7.96 -5.65 11.67
C LEU A 227 8.26 -5.11 10.27
N LYS A 228 8.33 -3.78 10.11
CA LYS A 228 8.68 -3.13 8.84
C LYS A 228 10.10 -3.46 8.40
N GLU A 229 11.04 -3.49 9.35
CA GLU A 229 12.40 -3.96 9.09
C GLU A 229 12.43 -5.43 8.64
N ARG A 230 11.69 -6.30 9.33
CA ARG A 230 11.61 -7.72 8.99
C ARG A 230 11.08 -7.99 7.58
N ILE A 231 10.13 -7.17 7.11
CA ILE A 231 9.54 -7.32 5.77
C ILE A 231 10.24 -6.47 4.71
N GLY A 232 11.31 -5.74 5.06
CA GLY A 232 12.03 -4.88 4.12
C GLY A 232 11.23 -3.64 3.67
N ASP A 233 10.24 -3.19 4.45
CA ASP A 233 9.53 -1.93 4.21
C ASP A 233 10.41 -0.75 4.63
N VAL A 234 11.30 -0.35 3.73
CA VAL A 234 12.31 0.70 3.95
C VAL A 234 11.64 2.07 4.21
N GLN A 235 10.58 2.41 3.47
CA GLN A 235 9.88 3.68 3.63
C GLN A 235 9.09 3.72 4.95
N GLY A 236 8.37 2.64 5.28
CA GLY A 236 7.65 2.55 6.55
C GLY A 236 8.61 2.53 7.75
N LYS A 237 9.78 1.90 7.62
CA LYS A 237 10.87 1.95 8.61
C LYS A 237 11.29 3.40 8.86
N ALA A 238 11.62 4.16 7.82
CA ALA A 238 12.00 5.57 7.93
C ALA A 238 10.91 6.43 8.60
N THR A 239 9.65 6.18 8.25
CA THR A 239 8.50 6.89 8.86
C THR A 239 8.38 6.60 10.35
N SER A 240 8.54 5.34 10.76
CA SER A 240 8.43 4.94 12.17
C SER A 240 9.60 5.48 13.00
N LEU A 241 10.81 5.50 12.43
CA LEU A 241 11.99 6.15 13.02
C LEU A 241 11.76 7.65 13.23
N ALA A 242 11.22 8.36 12.23
CA ALA A 242 10.91 9.79 12.36
C ALA A 242 9.94 10.07 13.51
N MET A 243 8.85 9.29 13.61
CA MET A 243 7.85 9.45 14.66
C MET A 243 8.43 9.14 16.06
N LEU A 244 9.24 8.08 16.18
CA LEU A 244 9.93 7.75 17.43
C LEU A 244 10.89 8.85 17.86
N GLY A 245 11.70 9.35 16.93
CA GLY A 245 12.67 10.40 17.22
C GLY A 245 11.99 11.70 17.71
N GLN A 246 10.92 12.12 17.03
CA GLN A 246 10.14 13.28 17.46
C GLN A 246 9.53 13.06 18.87
N LEU A 247 8.95 11.89 19.11
CA LEU A 247 8.30 11.59 20.39
C LEU A 247 9.31 11.52 21.55
N LEU A 248 10.48 10.93 21.33
CA LEU A 248 11.55 10.87 22.34
C LEU A 248 12.10 12.26 22.68
N ALA A 249 12.32 13.11 21.67
CA ALA A 249 12.80 14.47 21.91
C ALA A 249 11.76 15.29 22.71
N TYR A 250 10.53 15.40 22.21
CA TYR A 250 9.55 16.33 22.77
C TYR A 250 8.87 15.85 24.05
N ALA A 251 8.75 14.53 24.25
CA ALA A 251 8.01 14.00 25.40
C ALA A 251 8.90 13.35 26.47
N ARG A 252 10.12 12.92 26.13
CA ARG A 252 11.06 12.30 27.08
C ARG A 252 12.31 13.13 27.34
N GLY A 253 12.60 14.14 26.51
CA GLY A 253 13.87 14.88 26.58
C GLY A 253 15.09 14.02 26.23
N ASP A 254 14.89 12.84 25.62
CA ASP A 254 15.99 11.99 25.18
C ASP A 254 16.48 12.43 23.80
N PHE A 255 17.21 13.54 23.79
CA PHE A 255 17.75 14.12 22.57
C PHE A 255 18.75 13.20 21.87
N SER A 256 19.51 12.41 22.62
CA SER A 256 20.54 11.52 22.06
C SER A 256 19.94 10.43 21.17
N THR A 257 18.96 9.69 21.69
CA THR A 257 18.28 8.65 20.93
C THR A 257 17.41 9.26 19.82
N ALA A 258 16.78 10.40 20.10
CA ALA A 258 15.96 11.10 19.11
C ALA A 258 16.74 11.51 17.86
N LEU A 259 17.93 12.10 18.03
CA LEU A 259 18.79 12.50 16.92
C LEU A 259 19.22 11.29 16.10
N SER A 260 19.61 10.19 16.75
CA SER A 260 19.99 8.95 16.05
C SER A 260 18.86 8.40 15.16
N TYR A 261 17.62 8.38 15.65
CA TYR A 261 16.47 7.94 14.85
C TYR A 261 16.13 8.89 13.71
N LEU A 262 16.20 10.20 13.95
CA LEU A 262 15.94 11.21 12.91
C LEU A 262 17.02 11.21 11.82
N GLU A 263 18.28 10.99 12.17
CA GLU A 263 19.38 10.86 11.20
C GLU A 263 19.21 9.62 10.32
N GLN A 264 18.92 8.45 10.92
CA GLN A 264 18.64 7.23 10.16
C GLN A 264 17.42 7.38 9.24
N SER A 265 16.34 8.01 9.74
CA SER A 265 15.16 8.30 8.93
C SER A 265 15.49 9.22 7.75
N LEU A 266 16.25 10.29 8.00
CA LEU A 266 16.65 11.25 6.99
C LEU A 266 17.51 10.62 5.89
N ASP A 267 18.48 9.80 6.27
CA ASP A 267 19.34 9.06 5.33
C ASP A 267 18.51 8.19 4.40
N ILE A 268 17.58 7.40 4.95
CA ILE A 268 16.68 6.56 4.16
C ILE A 268 15.82 7.41 3.21
N PHE A 269 15.16 8.46 3.70
CA PHE A 269 14.32 9.29 2.85
C PHE A 269 15.11 10.03 1.75
N GLN A 270 16.37 10.41 2.01
CA GLN A 270 17.26 10.99 0.99
C GLN A 270 17.60 9.96 -0.09
N HIS A 271 17.93 8.73 0.29
CA HIS A 271 18.17 7.65 -0.64
C HIS A 271 16.95 7.31 -1.50
N LEU A 272 15.75 7.38 -0.91
CA LEU A 272 14.48 7.20 -1.61
C LEU A 272 14.03 8.41 -2.44
N GLN A 273 14.76 9.54 -2.36
CA GLN A 273 14.35 10.82 -2.94
C GLN A 273 12.92 11.24 -2.51
N SER A 274 12.52 10.85 -1.29
CA SER A 274 11.20 11.17 -0.75
C SER A 274 11.12 12.66 -0.37
N PRO A 275 9.99 13.35 -0.65
CA PRO A 275 9.76 14.70 -0.15
C PRO A 275 9.81 14.78 1.39
N ASP A 276 9.53 13.69 2.09
CA ASP A 276 9.54 13.60 3.56
C ASP A 276 10.93 13.90 4.15
N ALA A 277 12.00 13.73 3.36
CA ALA A 277 13.36 14.09 3.77
C ALA A 277 13.48 15.56 4.20
N GLN A 278 12.72 16.46 3.58
CA GLN A 278 12.74 17.88 3.96
C GLN A 278 12.13 18.10 5.34
N GLU A 279 11.02 17.42 5.63
CA GLU A 279 10.32 17.54 6.92
C GLU A 279 11.19 16.99 8.05
N VAL A 280 11.75 15.78 7.88
CA VAL A 280 12.66 15.17 8.85
C VAL A 280 13.89 16.05 9.10
N ARG A 281 14.45 16.67 8.06
CA ARG A 281 15.58 17.61 8.21
C ARG A 281 15.21 18.83 9.05
N GLN A 282 14.01 19.37 8.89
CA GLN A 282 13.55 20.49 9.70
C GLN A 282 13.39 20.09 11.17
N PHE A 283 12.81 18.91 11.44
CA PHE A 283 12.72 18.40 12.80
C PHE A 283 14.09 18.18 13.42
N LEU A 284 14.99 17.50 12.70
CA LEU A 284 16.36 17.26 13.15
C LEU A 284 17.06 18.57 13.53
N ALA A 285 16.98 19.60 12.69
CA ALA A 285 17.58 20.91 12.97
C ALA A 285 16.97 21.61 14.19
N ARG A 286 15.66 21.45 14.43
CA ARG A 286 15.00 21.99 15.64
C ARG A 286 15.50 21.28 16.91
N ILE A 287 15.54 19.94 16.87
CA ILE A 287 15.99 19.13 18.01
C ILE A 287 17.46 19.39 18.33
N GLN A 288 18.33 19.53 17.32
CA GLN A 288 19.75 19.87 17.50
C GLN A 288 19.93 21.23 18.18
N ARG A 289 19.09 22.23 17.89
CA ARG A 289 19.15 23.52 18.58
C ARG A 289 18.76 23.39 20.04
N SER A 290 17.63 22.74 20.32
CA SER A 290 17.17 22.52 21.70
C SER A 290 18.17 21.74 22.55
N ALA A 291 18.81 20.72 21.99
CA ALA A 291 19.82 19.93 22.69
C ALA A 291 21.11 20.71 23.02
N ASN A 292 21.39 21.80 22.29
CA ASN A 292 22.55 22.67 22.54
C ASN A 292 22.24 23.81 23.52
N GLU A 293 20.96 24.03 23.85
CA GLU A 293 20.48 25.07 24.77
C GLU A 293 20.29 24.54 26.21
N GLU A 294 20.35 23.22 26.43
CA GLU A 294 20.35 22.54 27.74
C GLU A 294 21.77 22.24 28.24
#